data_AF-A0A2A5W417-F1
#
_entry.id   AF-A0A2A5W417-F1
#
_cell.length_a   1.000
_cell.length_b   1.000
_cell.length_c   1.000
_cell.angle_alpha   90.00
_cell.angle_beta   90.00
_cell.angle_gamma   90.00
#
_symmetry.space_group_name_H-M   'P 1'
#
loop_
_entity.id
_entity.type
_entity.pdbx_description
1 polymer ?
#
loop_
_entity_poly.entity_id
_entity_poly.type
_entity_poly.pdbx_seq_one_letter_code
_entity_poly.pdbx_strand_id
1 'polypeptide(L)'
;MVGPAIFRSLCLVFLLATNVVALVWPTPNPAFQQGRSAKDFIQPTASGILKSGLFGCVRNGGSRFHEGIDLFPLKRDRTGEAADPVYSILPGRVVHVSGIAGHSSYGRYVVVEHDAEKPVFLTLYSHLSRIAEGVAPGSRVKSGTILGIMGRSAAGYTIPKSRAHLHFEIAFQLTDDFQDWYDRQAFKEPNRHGNWNGMNLVGIDPLAFYEAMHGRKEGGMNAHLKALPVVARIRVFTGKTPNFVTRHPALVTRSFQEAAVTAWDIAFTKYGLPVQWTPRFADEGLTGRAGDVQVLAYQQRLLEGQSCKRVLDMGASGPRISRGTLDDLKKLFGFR
;
A
#
# COMPACT_ATOMS: atom_id res chain seq x y z
N MET A 1 -23.98 72.40 6.79
CA MET A 1 -22.62 71.81 6.73
C MET A 1 -22.65 70.49 7.48
N VAL A 2 -22.59 69.39 6.75
CA VAL A 2 -22.69 68.01 7.28
C VAL A 2 -21.28 67.46 7.41
N GLY A 3 -20.87 67.06 8.62
CA GLY A 3 -19.57 66.42 8.89
C GLY A 3 -19.63 64.90 8.67
N PRO A 4 -18.51 64.23 8.33
CA PRO A 4 -18.54 62.86 7.84
C PRO A 4 -18.62 61.83 8.98
N ALA A 5 -19.44 60.80 8.77
CA ALA A 5 -19.52 59.63 9.63
C ALA A 5 -18.34 58.69 9.39
N ILE A 6 -17.61 58.34 10.45
CA ILE A 6 -16.49 57.40 10.42
C ILE A 6 -17.05 55.98 10.58
N PHE A 7 -17.07 55.20 9.49
CA PHE A 7 -17.34 53.77 9.54
C PHE A 7 -16.06 53.01 9.91
N ARG A 8 -16.00 52.43 11.12
CA ARG A 8 -14.94 51.49 11.50
C ARG A 8 -15.30 50.09 11.01
N SER A 9 -14.71 49.64 9.89
CA SER A 9 -14.77 48.23 9.49
C SER A 9 -13.97 47.37 10.46
N LEU A 10 -14.67 46.51 11.20
CA LEU A 10 -14.07 45.45 12.01
C LEU A 10 -13.65 44.32 11.05
N CYS A 11 -12.37 44.21 10.74
CA CYS A 11 -11.84 43.12 9.92
C CYS A 11 -11.73 41.85 10.80
N LEU A 12 -12.72 40.96 10.72
CA LEU A 12 -12.68 39.66 11.40
C LEU A 12 -11.67 38.76 10.66
N VAL A 13 -10.47 38.60 11.22
CA VAL A 13 -9.49 37.62 10.73
C VAL A 13 -9.92 36.24 11.21
N PHE A 14 -10.55 35.45 10.35
CA PHE A 14 -10.73 34.02 10.57
C PHE A 14 -9.36 33.33 10.44
N LEU A 15 -8.72 33.06 11.59
CA LEU A 15 -7.62 32.11 11.67
C LEU A 15 -8.18 30.71 11.37
N LEU A 16 -8.06 30.28 10.12
CA LEU A 16 -8.21 28.87 9.76
C LEU A 16 -7.08 28.11 10.45
N ALA A 17 -7.38 27.51 11.60
CA ALA A 17 -6.50 26.52 12.20
C ALA A 17 -6.37 25.36 11.22
N THR A 18 -5.23 25.27 10.53
CA THR A 18 -4.86 24.08 9.79
C THR A 18 -4.66 22.97 10.80
N ASN A 19 -5.70 22.14 10.99
CA ASN A 19 -5.56 20.88 11.71
C ASN A 19 -4.57 20.03 10.92
N VAL A 20 -3.29 20.12 11.25
CA VAL A 20 -2.28 19.19 10.76
C VAL A 20 -2.70 17.82 11.30
N VAL A 21 -3.26 17.01 10.42
CA VAL A 21 -3.59 15.62 10.72
C VAL A 21 -2.28 14.92 11.02
N ALA A 22 -2.05 14.59 12.28
CA ALA A 22 -0.83 13.94 12.71
C ALA A 22 -0.83 12.48 12.24
N LEU A 23 0.24 12.08 11.55
CA LEU A 23 0.57 10.70 11.28
C LEU A 23 0.95 10.01 12.59
N VAL A 24 0.26 8.93 12.93
CA VAL A 24 0.44 8.18 14.19
C VAL A 24 1.07 6.82 13.91
N TRP A 25 2.02 6.41 14.74
CA TRP A 25 2.59 5.05 14.70
C TRP A 25 1.53 4.01 15.10
N PRO A 26 1.45 2.83 14.45
CA PRO A 26 0.29 1.95 14.59
C PRO A 26 0.29 1.12 15.88
N THR A 27 1.30 1.28 16.76
CA THR A 27 1.41 0.60 18.06
C THR A 27 1.83 1.57 19.16
N PRO A 28 1.73 1.19 20.45
CA PRO A 28 2.17 2.03 21.57
C PRO A 28 3.70 2.15 21.68
N ASN A 29 4.48 1.40 20.89
CA ASN A 29 5.94 1.43 20.97
C ASN A 29 6.47 2.76 20.42
N PRO A 30 7.10 3.62 21.24
CA PRO A 30 7.53 4.95 20.81
C PRO A 30 8.90 4.95 20.11
N ALA A 31 9.56 3.78 20.00
CA ALA A 31 10.94 3.68 19.58
C ALA A 31 11.19 4.32 18.21
N PHE A 32 10.29 4.12 17.24
CA PHE A 32 10.41 4.76 15.92
C PHE A 32 10.37 6.28 16.02
N GLN A 33 9.37 6.85 16.70
CA GLN A 33 9.23 8.31 16.85
C GLN A 33 10.38 8.94 17.65
N GLN A 34 11.04 8.16 18.51
CA GLN A 34 12.23 8.58 19.26
C GLN A 34 13.53 8.45 18.46
N GLY A 35 13.47 8.07 17.18
CA GLY A 35 14.65 7.87 16.34
C GLY A 35 15.51 6.67 16.75
N ARG A 36 14.94 5.70 17.49
CA ARG A 36 15.66 4.49 17.89
C ARG A 36 15.78 3.51 16.72
N SER A 37 16.72 2.58 16.84
CA SER A 37 17.01 1.59 15.80
C SER A 37 15.88 0.57 15.61
N ALA A 38 15.76 -0.01 14.41
CA ALA A 38 14.74 -1.00 14.05
C ALA A 38 14.65 -2.21 15.01
N LYS A 39 15.76 -2.62 15.66
CA LYS A 39 15.74 -3.69 16.68
C LYS A 39 14.83 -3.40 17.87
N ASP A 40 14.49 -2.12 18.08
CA ASP A 40 13.69 -1.67 19.21
C ASP A 40 12.18 -1.65 18.90
N PHE A 41 11.76 -2.07 17.70
CA PHE A 41 10.34 -2.20 17.34
C PHE A 41 10.00 -3.30 16.33
N ILE A 42 10.96 -3.83 15.57
CA ILE A 42 10.72 -4.89 14.57
C ILE A 42 10.77 -6.28 15.19
N GLN A 43 9.75 -7.09 14.91
CA GLN A 43 9.68 -8.50 15.24
C GLN A 43 10.33 -9.34 14.12
N PRO A 44 11.51 -9.96 14.34
CA PRO A 44 12.04 -10.92 13.39
C PRO A 44 11.21 -12.21 13.35
N THR A 45 11.33 -12.94 12.24
CA THR A 45 10.81 -14.30 12.09
C THR A 45 11.58 -15.31 12.96
N ALA A 46 11.28 -16.61 12.80
CA ALA A 46 11.97 -17.68 13.50
C ALA A 46 13.50 -17.71 13.31
N SER A 47 14.02 -17.08 12.26
CA SER A 47 15.47 -16.99 12.02
C SER A 47 16.21 -16.09 13.02
N GLY A 48 15.51 -15.23 13.76
CA GLY A 48 16.12 -14.21 14.62
C GLY A 48 16.81 -13.07 13.86
N ILE A 49 16.87 -13.13 12.52
CA ILE A 49 17.46 -12.08 11.69
C ILE A 49 16.49 -10.91 11.62
N LEU A 50 16.89 -9.75 12.16
CA LEU A 50 16.07 -8.53 12.21
C LEU A 50 15.41 -8.18 10.88
N LYS A 51 16.20 -8.24 9.79
CA LYS A 51 15.74 -7.92 8.44
C LYS A 51 14.51 -8.73 8.02
N SER A 52 14.30 -9.94 8.54
CA SER A 52 13.17 -10.81 8.16
C SER A 52 11.78 -10.28 8.54
N GLY A 53 11.71 -9.30 9.45
CA GLY A 53 10.48 -8.57 9.81
C GLY A 53 10.30 -7.24 9.06
N LEU A 54 11.21 -6.87 8.16
CA LEU A 54 11.14 -5.64 7.35
C LEU A 54 10.38 -5.88 6.03
N PHE A 55 10.02 -4.82 5.33
CA PHE A 55 9.42 -4.91 4.01
C PHE A 55 10.44 -5.42 2.97
N GLY A 56 9.96 -6.14 1.95
CA GLY A 56 10.76 -6.52 0.78
C GLY A 56 11.18 -7.99 0.73
N CYS A 57 12.20 -8.28 -0.07
CA CYS A 57 12.76 -9.63 -0.22
C CYS A 57 13.64 -10.02 0.98
N VAL A 58 13.02 -10.29 2.11
CA VAL A 58 13.72 -10.46 3.39
C VAL A 58 13.45 -11.79 4.10
N ARG A 59 12.47 -12.56 3.62
CA ARG A 59 12.10 -13.87 4.20
C ARG A 59 12.78 -15.00 3.43
N ASN A 60 13.02 -16.12 4.10
CA ASN A 60 13.66 -17.33 3.53
C ASN A 60 14.96 -17.03 2.76
N GLY A 61 15.90 -16.32 3.40
CA GLY A 61 17.16 -15.91 2.75
C GLY A 61 16.99 -14.90 1.60
N GLY A 62 15.84 -14.21 1.55
CA GLY A 62 15.52 -13.25 0.50
C GLY A 62 14.68 -13.81 -0.65
N SER A 63 14.40 -15.12 -0.67
CA SER A 63 13.57 -15.72 -1.73
C SER A 63 12.07 -15.41 -1.59
N ARG A 64 11.63 -14.97 -0.42
CA ARG A 64 10.22 -14.65 -0.14
C ARG A 64 10.06 -13.16 0.18
N PHE A 65 9.07 -12.55 -0.47
CA PHE A 65 8.65 -11.18 -0.24
C PHE A 65 7.88 -11.05 1.08
N HIS A 66 8.02 -9.89 1.71
CA HIS A 66 7.25 -9.49 2.86
C HIS A 66 6.56 -8.15 2.54
N GLU A 67 5.24 -8.17 2.57
CA GLU A 67 4.34 -7.11 2.11
C GLU A 67 4.26 -5.91 3.05
N GLY A 68 4.80 -6.04 4.26
CA GLY A 68 4.75 -5.02 5.30
C GLY A 68 5.92 -5.10 6.27
N ILE A 69 5.71 -4.59 7.49
CA ILE A 69 6.62 -4.72 8.61
C ILE A 69 5.95 -5.45 9.78
N ASP A 70 6.73 -6.22 10.51
CA ASP A 70 6.27 -6.95 11.70
C ASP A 70 6.72 -6.18 12.95
N LEU A 71 5.77 -5.74 13.78
CA LEU A 71 6.01 -4.91 14.97
C LEU A 71 5.71 -5.67 16.26
N PHE A 72 6.69 -5.79 17.17
CA PHE A 72 6.50 -6.54 18.42
C PHE A 72 5.68 -5.77 19.47
N PRO A 73 4.99 -6.48 20.39
CA PRO A 73 4.27 -5.88 21.50
C PRO A 73 5.20 -5.42 22.63
N LEU A 74 4.81 -4.34 23.32
CA LEU A 74 5.37 -3.94 24.61
C LEU A 74 4.65 -4.61 25.79
N LYS A 75 3.34 -4.82 25.70
CA LYS A 75 2.54 -5.38 26.79
C LYS A 75 2.10 -6.80 26.49
N ARG A 76 2.10 -7.62 27.53
CA ARG A 76 1.52 -8.97 27.55
C ARG A 76 0.56 -9.11 28.70
N ASP A 77 -0.50 -9.88 28.51
CA ASP A 77 -1.43 -10.23 29.58
C ASP A 77 -0.87 -11.35 30.49
N ARG A 78 -1.65 -11.73 31.51
CA ARG A 78 -1.28 -12.80 32.47
C ARG A 78 -1.06 -14.18 31.82
N THR A 79 -1.53 -14.39 30.60
CA THR A 79 -1.35 -15.63 29.83
C THR A 79 -0.18 -15.55 28.85
N GLY A 80 0.50 -14.40 28.77
CA GLY A 80 1.61 -14.13 27.86
C GLY A 80 1.18 -13.71 26.45
N GLU A 81 -0.11 -13.50 26.20
CA GLU A 81 -0.61 -13.01 24.91
C GLU A 81 -0.35 -11.50 24.77
N ALA A 82 -0.15 -11.02 23.54
CA ALA A 82 0.04 -9.59 23.28
C ALA A 82 -1.22 -8.79 23.67
N ALA A 83 -1.02 -7.65 24.31
CA ALA A 83 -2.10 -6.82 24.83
C ALA A 83 -2.11 -5.38 24.27
N ASP A 84 -1.18 -5.08 23.36
CA ASP A 84 -1.05 -3.74 22.79
C ASP A 84 -2.25 -3.40 21.89
N PRO A 85 -2.88 -2.22 22.05
CA PRO A 85 -3.83 -1.72 21.07
C PRO A 85 -3.12 -1.39 19.76
N VAL A 86 -3.83 -1.58 18.65
CA VAL A 86 -3.38 -1.24 17.29
C VAL A 86 -4.18 -0.03 16.80
N TYR A 87 -3.50 0.97 16.24
CA TYR A 87 -4.09 2.26 15.89
C TYR A 87 -4.15 2.48 14.38
N SER A 88 -5.21 3.16 13.91
CA SER A 88 -5.21 3.73 12.57
C SER A 88 -4.20 4.87 12.46
N ILE A 89 -3.35 4.84 11.43
CA ILE A 89 -2.23 5.77 11.31
C ILE A 89 -2.65 7.19 10.90
N LEU A 90 -3.80 7.28 10.22
CA LEU A 90 -4.37 8.49 9.64
C LEU A 90 -5.90 8.35 9.61
N PRO A 91 -6.66 9.44 9.46
CA PRO A 91 -8.09 9.37 9.23
C PRO A 91 -8.40 8.59 7.96
N GLY A 92 -9.55 7.92 7.96
CA GLY A 92 -9.93 7.09 6.82
C GLY A 92 -11.27 6.42 7.01
N ARG A 93 -11.56 5.49 6.10
CA ARG A 93 -12.73 4.62 6.13
C ARG A 93 -12.26 3.18 6.28
N VAL A 94 -12.83 2.44 7.22
CA VAL A 94 -12.65 0.99 7.28
C VAL A 94 -13.35 0.40 6.06
N VAL A 95 -12.59 -0.28 5.19
CA VAL A 95 -13.13 -0.88 3.96
C VAL A 95 -13.25 -2.39 4.05
N HIS A 96 -12.53 -3.01 4.99
CA HIS A 96 -12.59 -4.45 5.21
C HIS A 96 -12.30 -4.83 6.66
N VAL A 97 -12.99 -5.87 7.11
CA VAL A 97 -12.74 -6.53 8.39
C VAL A 97 -12.84 -8.04 8.18
N SER A 98 -11.75 -8.76 8.43
CA SER A 98 -11.74 -10.22 8.52
C SER A 98 -11.78 -10.62 9.99
N GLY A 99 -12.97 -11.00 10.48
CA GLY A 99 -13.17 -11.39 11.89
C GLY A 99 -12.78 -12.84 12.21
N ILE A 100 -12.61 -13.68 11.19
CA ILE A 100 -12.39 -15.12 11.34
C ILE A 100 -10.92 -15.44 11.08
N ALA A 101 -10.20 -15.82 12.14
CA ALA A 101 -8.77 -16.10 12.10
C ALA A 101 -8.36 -17.18 11.07
N GLY A 102 -9.24 -18.13 10.77
CA GLY A 102 -8.97 -19.24 9.87
C GLY A 102 -9.10 -18.91 8.38
N HIS A 103 -9.56 -17.71 7.99
CA HIS A 103 -9.88 -17.39 6.59
C HIS A 103 -8.69 -16.82 5.79
N SER A 104 -7.57 -16.51 6.44
CA SER A 104 -6.41 -15.88 5.79
C SER A 104 -5.12 -16.15 6.56
N SER A 105 -3.99 -16.16 5.88
CA SER A 105 -2.67 -16.11 6.53
C SER A 105 -2.51 -14.86 7.41
N TYR A 106 -3.19 -13.76 7.08
CA TYR A 106 -3.27 -12.57 7.94
C TYR A 106 -4.02 -12.82 9.27
N GLY A 107 -4.79 -13.89 9.36
CA GLY A 107 -5.67 -14.14 10.50
C GLY A 107 -6.81 -13.12 10.53
N ARG A 108 -7.02 -12.50 11.70
CA ARG A 108 -7.93 -11.36 11.82
C ARG A 108 -7.21 -10.09 11.42
N TYR A 109 -7.84 -9.31 10.56
CA TYR A 109 -7.26 -8.06 10.09
C TYR A 109 -8.31 -7.02 9.72
N VAL A 110 -7.87 -5.77 9.70
CA VAL A 110 -8.65 -4.59 9.31
C VAL A 110 -7.91 -3.90 8.17
N VAL A 111 -8.65 -3.39 7.18
CA VAL A 111 -8.12 -2.52 6.12
C VAL A 111 -8.79 -1.15 6.21
N VAL A 112 -7.98 -0.10 6.23
CA VAL A 112 -8.44 1.29 6.23
C VAL A 112 -7.99 1.96 4.94
N GLU A 113 -8.94 2.59 4.23
CA GLU A 113 -8.69 3.45 3.09
C GLU A 113 -8.56 4.90 3.55
N HIS A 114 -7.47 5.55 3.14
CA HIS A 114 -7.19 6.96 3.42
C HIS A 114 -7.63 7.81 2.21
N ASP A 115 -8.93 8.01 2.08
CA ASP A 115 -9.59 8.64 0.92
C ASP A 115 -9.39 10.16 0.81
N ALA A 116 -9.02 10.82 1.92
CA ALA A 116 -8.61 12.22 1.95
C ALA A 116 -7.22 12.44 1.33
N GLU A 117 -6.40 11.39 1.27
CA GLU A 117 -5.06 11.45 0.68
C GLU A 117 -5.15 11.36 -0.85
N LYS A 118 -4.16 11.96 -1.52
CA LYS A 118 -4.02 11.92 -2.98
C LYS A 118 -2.58 11.52 -3.32
N PRO A 119 -2.35 10.37 -3.97
CA PRO A 119 -3.33 9.33 -4.26
C PRO A 119 -3.90 8.69 -2.98
N VAL A 120 -5.13 8.16 -3.09
CA VAL A 120 -5.74 7.31 -2.06
C VAL A 120 -4.85 6.09 -1.85
N PHE A 121 -4.70 5.64 -0.62
CA PHE A 121 -3.96 4.41 -0.30
C PHE A 121 -4.63 3.66 0.86
N LEU A 122 -4.21 2.41 1.04
CA LEU A 122 -4.72 1.50 2.05
C LEU A 122 -3.67 1.24 3.13
N THR A 123 -4.14 1.01 4.35
CA THR A 123 -3.35 0.37 5.40
C THR A 123 -4.01 -0.90 5.87
N LEU A 124 -3.21 -1.94 6.10
CA LEU A 124 -3.66 -3.26 6.56
C LEU A 124 -3.03 -3.58 7.92
N TYR A 125 -3.87 -4.02 8.86
CA TYR A 125 -3.49 -4.29 10.26
C TYR A 125 -3.85 -5.73 10.60
N SER A 126 -2.85 -6.61 10.65
CA SER A 126 -3.04 -8.07 10.69
C SER A 126 -2.65 -8.72 12.02
N HIS A 127 -2.95 -10.02 12.13
CA HIS A 127 -2.70 -10.90 13.26
C HIS A 127 -3.42 -10.50 14.55
N LEU A 128 -4.50 -9.73 14.46
CA LEU A 128 -5.23 -9.21 15.61
C LEU A 128 -5.80 -10.35 16.47
N SER A 129 -5.67 -10.23 17.79
CA SER A 129 -6.37 -11.14 18.72
C SER A 129 -7.87 -10.82 18.71
N ARG A 130 -8.20 -9.52 18.68
CA ARG A 130 -9.57 -8.99 18.69
C ARG A 130 -9.66 -7.73 17.83
N ILE A 131 -10.77 -7.56 17.11
CA ILE A 131 -11.14 -6.30 16.46
C ILE A 131 -11.90 -5.43 17.46
N ALA A 132 -11.62 -4.12 17.48
CA ALA A 132 -12.27 -3.21 18.41
C ALA A 132 -13.76 -3.05 18.09
N GLU A 133 -14.56 -2.74 19.12
CA GLU A 133 -15.99 -2.47 18.96
C GLU A 133 -16.21 -1.25 18.05
N GLY A 134 -17.23 -1.31 17.19
CA GLY A 134 -17.54 -0.25 16.22
C GLY A 134 -16.65 -0.23 14.97
N VAL A 135 -15.60 -1.05 14.91
CA VAL A 135 -14.77 -1.21 13.71
C VAL A 135 -15.43 -2.20 12.76
N ALA A 136 -16.11 -1.67 11.75
CA ALA A 136 -16.80 -2.42 10.71
C ALA A 136 -16.62 -1.74 9.35
N PRO A 137 -16.77 -2.46 8.22
CA PRO A 137 -16.77 -1.83 6.90
C PRO A 137 -17.76 -0.65 6.84
N GLY A 138 -17.29 0.47 6.31
CA GLY A 138 -18.02 1.74 6.25
C GLY A 138 -17.70 2.72 7.37
N SER A 139 -17.25 2.26 8.55
CA SER A 139 -16.93 3.11 9.69
C SER A 139 -15.82 4.12 9.38
N ARG A 140 -15.97 5.36 9.86
CA ARG A 140 -14.92 6.39 9.82
C ARG A 140 -14.02 6.28 11.04
N VAL A 141 -12.72 6.43 10.82
CA VAL A 141 -11.70 6.44 11.87
C VAL A 141 -10.86 7.71 11.79
N LYS A 142 -10.29 8.12 12.92
CA LYS A 142 -9.32 9.23 13.01
C LYS A 142 -7.92 8.64 13.23
N SER A 143 -6.87 9.45 13.07
CA SER A 143 -5.54 9.07 13.55
C SER A 143 -5.62 8.63 15.03
N GLY A 144 -4.98 7.52 15.36
CA GLY A 144 -4.96 7.00 16.73
C GLY A 144 -6.21 6.20 17.15
N THR A 145 -7.25 6.10 16.31
CA THR A 145 -8.40 5.24 16.62
C THR A 145 -7.95 3.79 16.79
N ILE A 146 -8.33 3.15 17.92
CA ILE A 146 -8.04 1.74 18.19
C ILE A 146 -8.84 0.88 17.20
N LEU A 147 -8.14 0.12 16.36
CA LEU A 147 -8.72 -0.82 15.40
C LEU A 147 -8.90 -2.23 15.98
N GLY A 148 -8.08 -2.56 16.98
CA GLY A 148 -8.10 -3.87 17.62
C GLY A 148 -6.98 -4.01 18.63
N ILE A 149 -6.81 -5.23 19.12
CA ILE A 149 -5.71 -5.63 19.99
C ILE A 149 -4.77 -6.54 19.20
N MET A 150 -3.48 -6.28 19.30
CA MET A 150 -2.43 -7.10 18.70
C MET A 150 -2.59 -8.55 19.14
N GLY A 151 -2.19 -9.47 18.28
CA GLY A 151 -2.27 -10.89 18.60
C GLY A 151 -1.28 -11.72 17.80
N ARG A 152 -1.74 -12.92 17.49
CA ARG A 152 -0.95 -13.94 16.77
C ARG A 152 -1.85 -14.84 15.93
N SER A 153 -3.02 -14.34 15.53
CA SER A 153 -3.98 -15.11 14.71
C SER A 153 -3.44 -15.30 13.30
N ALA A 154 -3.55 -16.51 12.74
CA ALA A 154 -3.19 -16.80 11.36
C ALA A 154 -3.90 -18.10 10.91
N ALA A 155 -4.03 -18.28 9.60
CA ALA A 155 -4.43 -19.54 8.99
C ALA A 155 -3.26 -20.20 8.26
N GLY A 156 -3.17 -21.53 8.35
CA GLY A 156 -2.10 -22.33 7.70
C GLY A 156 -0.77 -22.38 8.46
N TYR A 157 -0.62 -21.62 9.56
CA TYR A 157 0.56 -21.68 10.43
C TYR A 157 0.26 -21.13 11.83
N THR A 158 1.14 -21.41 12.79
CA THR A 158 1.04 -20.92 14.17
C THR A 158 2.16 -19.92 14.46
N ILE A 159 1.78 -18.73 14.93
CA ILE A 159 2.71 -17.74 15.48
C ILE A 159 2.82 -18.00 17.00
N PRO A 160 4.01 -18.27 17.57
CA PRO A 160 4.15 -18.49 19.01
C PRO A 160 3.93 -17.18 19.78
N LYS A 161 3.51 -17.28 21.05
CA LYS A 161 3.30 -16.10 21.92
C LYS A 161 4.49 -15.15 21.92
N SER A 162 5.71 -15.69 22.04
CA SER A 162 6.97 -14.93 22.06
C SER A 162 7.20 -14.10 20.80
N ARG A 163 6.52 -14.40 19.67
CA ARG A 163 6.60 -13.66 18.41
C ARG A 163 5.24 -13.12 17.95
N ALA A 164 4.27 -12.96 18.86
CA ALA A 164 3.08 -12.17 18.57
C ALA A 164 3.52 -10.79 18.06
N HIS A 165 2.85 -10.27 17.03
CA HIS A 165 3.20 -9.01 16.39
C HIS A 165 2.01 -8.44 15.64
N LEU A 166 2.07 -7.14 15.34
CA LEU A 166 1.28 -6.53 14.28
C LEU A 166 2.04 -6.70 12.97
N HIS A 167 1.40 -7.33 11.99
CA HIS A 167 1.84 -7.21 10.60
C HIS A 167 1.14 -5.99 9.98
N PHE A 168 1.92 -5.00 9.57
CA PHE A 168 1.44 -3.70 9.10
C PHE A 168 1.87 -3.42 7.67
N GLU A 169 0.91 -3.16 6.77
CA GLU A 169 1.18 -2.81 5.37
C GLU A 169 0.68 -1.40 5.01
N ILE A 170 1.33 -0.79 4.02
CA ILE A 170 0.84 0.36 3.26
C ILE A 170 0.77 -0.07 1.80
N ALA A 171 -0.42 -0.04 1.20
CA ALA A 171 -0.65 -0.65 -0.11
C ALA A 171 -1.67 0.09 -0.98
N PHE A 172 -1.72 -0.31 -2.25
CA PHE A 172 -2.67 0.17 -3.25
C PHE A 172 -3.45 -1.01 -3.82
N GLN A 173 -4.74 -0.82 -4.04
CA GLN A 173 -5.62 -1.78 -4.69
C GLN A 173 -5.38 -1.74 -6.21
N LEU A 174 -5.11 -2.89 -6.83
CA LEU A 174 -4.86 -2.96 -8.28
C LEU A 174 -6.15 -2.81 -9.10
N THR A 175 -7.24 -3.47 -8.69
CA THR A 175 -8.51 -3.44 -9.45
C THR A 175 -9.73 -3.55 -8.55
N ASP A 176 -10.87 -3.03 -9.01
CA ASP A 176 -12.20 -3.22 -8.40
C ASP A 176 -12.90 -4.51 -8.85
N ASP A 177 -12.36 -5.14 -9.89
CA ASP A 177 -12.91 -6.34 -10.51
C ASP A 177 -12.03 -7.55 -10.16
N PHE A 178 -11.55 -7.62 -8.91
CA PHE A 178 -10.58 -8.65 -8.51
C PHE A 178 -11.17 -10.06 -8.57
N GLN A 179 -12.48 -10.18 -8.31
CA GLN A 179 -13.18 -11.46 -8.35
C GLN A 179 -13.08 -12.11 -9.74
N ASP A 180 -13.23 -11.33 -10.81
CA ASP A 180 -13.11 -11.85 -12.18
C ASP A 180 -11.73 -12.48 -12.41
N TRP A 181 -10.66 -11.83 -11.93
CA TRP A 181 -9.31 -12.39 -12.04
C TRP A 181 -9.16 -13.65 -11.19
N TYR A 182 -9.72 -13.65 -9.98
CA TYR A 182 -9.67 -14.78 -9.05
C TYR A 182 -10.36 -16.03 -9.61
N ASP A 183 -11.54 -15.88 -10.20
CA ASP A 183 -12.34 -16.98 -10.77
C ASP A 183 -11.68 -17.64 -11.98
N ARG A 184 -10.74 -16.95 -12.63
CA ARG A 184 -9.92 -17.52 -13.71
C ARG A 184 -8.74 -18.36 -13.20
N GLN A 185 -8.45 -18.32 -11.90
CA GLN A 185 -7.35 -19.09 -11.32
C GLN A 185 -7.83 -20.47 -10.85
N ALA A 186 -6.90 -21.43 -10.77
CA ALA A 186 -7.18 -22.77 -10.27
C ALA A 186 -7.19 -22.86 -8.73
N PHE A 187 -7.73 -21.85 -8.03
CA PHE A 187 -7.83 -21.87 -6.57
C PHE A 187 -8.94 -22.80 -6.11
N LYS A 188 -8.68 -23.55 -5.03
CA LYS A 188 -9.67 -24.45 -4.41
C LYS A 188 -10.57 -23.74 -3.40
N GLU A 189 -10.05 -22.70 -2.77
CA GLU A 189 -10.78 -21.92 -1.79
C GLU A 189 -11.51 -20.76 -2.47
N PRO A 190 -12.68 -20.34 -1.96
CA PRO A 190 -13.35 -19.14 -2.45
C PRO A 190 -12.59 -17.88 -2.01
N ASN A 191 -12.75 -16.79 -2.76
CA ASN A 191 -12.28 -15.49 -2.33
C ASN A 191 -13.17 -14.93 -1.22
N ARG A 192 -12.77 -15.15 0.04
CA ARG A 192 -13.51 -14.67 1.22
C ARG A 192 -13.34 -13.17 1.49
N HIS A 193 -12.47 -12.49 0.74
CA HIS A 193 -11.98 -11.13 1.06
C HIS A 193 -12.35 -10.10 0.00
N GLY A 194 -13.02 -10.51 -1.08
CA GLY A 194 -13.40 -9.63 -2.19
C GLY A 194 -12.18 -8.88 -2.75
N ASN A 195 -12.33 -7.58 -2.97
CA ASN A 195 -11.26 -6.70 -3.46
C ASN A 195 -10.12 -6.47 -2.46
N TRP A 196 -10.29 -6.85 -1.21
CA TRP A 196 -9.34 -6.63 -0.12
C TRP A 196 -8.48 -7.87 0.16
N ASN A 197 -8.51 -8.84 -0.76
CA ASN A 197 -7.58 -9.94 -0.79
C ASN A 197 -6.16 -9.41 -1.01
N GLY A 198 -5.17 -9.86 -0.24
CA GLY A 198 -3.78 -9.41 -0.36
C GLY A 198 -3.17 -9.61 -1.75
N MET A 199 -3.69 -10.54 -2.55
CA MET A 199 -3.30 -10.73 -3.95
C MET A 199 -3.72 -9.58 -4.88
N ASN A 200 -4.66 -8.73 -4.46
CA ASN A 200 -5.07 -7.51 -5.16
C ASN A 200 -4.31 -6.27 -4.68
N LEU A 201 -3.41 -6.43 -3.71
CA LEU A 201 -2.71 -5.32 -3.07
C LEU A 201 -1.25 -5.31 -3.50
N VAL A 202 -0.74 -4.10 -3.75
CA VAL A 202 0.67 -3.86 -4.01
C VAL A 202 1.21 -2.80 -3.05
N GLY A 203 2.21 -3.20 -2.27
CA GLY A 203 2.73 -2.43 -1.13
C GLY A 203 3.88 -1.49 -1.46
N ILE A 204 4.09 -0.53 -0.56
CA ILE A 204 5.33 0.25 -0.40
C ILE A 204 5.96 -0.05 0.96
N ASP A 205 7.22 0.34 1.14
CA ASP A 205 7.90 0.20 2.42
C ASP A 205 7.28 1.14 3.47
N PRO A 206 6.64 0.60 4.54
CA PRO A 206 6.06 1.43 5.58
C PRO A 206 7.10 2.29 6.31
N LEU A 207 8.30 1.78 6.57
CA LEU A 207 9.33 2.56 7.27
C LEU A 207 9.83 3.72 6.41
N ALA A 208 10.09 3.47 5.13
CA ALA A 208 10.50 4.52 4.21
C ALA A 208 9.41 5.61 4.07
N PHE A 209 8.13 5.22 4.10
CA PHE A 209 7.03 6.17 4.16
C PHE A 209 7.06 7.01 5.44
N TYR A 210 7.14 6.38 6.62
CA TYR A 210 7.20 7.10 7.89
C TYR A 210 8.42 8.02 7.99
N GLU A 211 9.61 7.58 7.55
CA GLU A 211 10.84 8.39 7.52
C GLU A 211 10.66 9.61 6.61
N ALA A 212 10.07 9.41 5.43
CA ALA A 212 9.78 10.51 4.50
C ALA A 212 8.78 11.51 5.08
N MET A 213 7.81 11.07 5.88
CA MET A 213 6.82 11.94 6.52
C MET A 213 7.35 12.63 7.79
N HIS A 214 8.27 11.99 8.53
CA HIS A 214 8.91 12.58 9.70
C HIS A 214 9.85 13.74 9.32
N GLY A 215 10.47 13.67 8.14
CA GLY A 215 11.42 14.68 7.63
C GLY A 215 10.83 15.78 6.75
N ARG A 216 9.55 15.71 6.35
CA ARG A 216 8.96 16.66 5.39
C ARG A 216 7.69 17.29 5.93
N LYS A 217 7.66 18.63 6.00
CA LYS A 217 6.43 19.40 6.30
C LYS A 217 5.41 19.34 5.16
N GLU A 218 5.79 18.93 3.95
CA GLU A 218 4.94 19.06 2.74
C GLU A 218 5.07 17.86 1.78
N GLY A 219 3.94 17.50 1.15
CA GLY A 219 3.88 16.65 -0.05
C GLY A 219 3.15 15.30 0.08
N GLY A 220 2.96 14.80 1.31
CA GLY A 220 2.15 13.60 1.60
C GLY A 220 2.53 12.35 0.79
N MET A 221 1.55 11.47 0.54
CA MET A 221 1.75 10.24 -0.23
C MET A 221 2.26 10.50 -1.66
N ASN A 222 1.75 11.53 -2.36
CA ASN A 222 2.17 11.82 -3.74
C ASN A 222 3.67 12.14 -3.84
N ALA A 223 4.18 13.01 -2.96
CA ALA A 223 5.59 13.35 -2.97
C ALA A 223 6.48 12.17 -2.58
N HIS A 224 6.00 11.28 -1.71
CA HIS A 224 6.70 10.03 -1.40
C HIS A 224 6.80 9.14 -2.64
N LEU A 225 5.68 8.86 -3.34
CA LEU A 225 5.68 8.04 -4.54
C LEU A 225 6.54 8.61 -5.66
N LYS A 226 6.51 9.94 -5.87
CA LYS A 226 7.37 10.62 -6.87
C LYS A 226 8.86 10.49 -6.58
N ALA A 227 9.25 10.29 -5.32
CA ALA A 227 10.63 10.10 -4.92
C ALA A 227 11.09 8.63 -5.03
N LEU A 228 10.17 7.68 -5.23
CA LEU A 228 10.53 6.27 -5.35
C LEU A 228 11.26 6.00 -6.68
N PRO A 229 12.35 5.21 -6.67
CA PRO A 229 13.04 4.82 -7.90
C PRO A 229 12.14 4.02 -8.85
N VAL A 230 12.09 4.45 -10.10
CA VAL A 230 11.43 3.71 -11.20
C VAL A 230 12.41 2.69 -11.78
N VAL A 231 12.11 1.39 -11.64
CA VAL A 231 13.01 0.32 -12.12
C VAL A 231 12.71 -0.11 -13.55
N ALA A 232 11.48 0.08 -14.02
CA ALA A 232 11.05 -0.29 -15.37
C ALA A 232 9.91 0.61 -15.84
N ARG A 233 9.86 0.82 -17.15
CA ARG A 233 8.70 1.36 -17.86
C ARG A 233 8.19 0.32 -18.83
N ILE A 234 6.90 0.00 -18.74
CA ILE A 234 6.24 -0.99 -19.58
C ILE A 234 5.09 -0.30 -20.31
N ARG A 235 5.03 -0.48 -21.62
CA ARG A 235 3.88 -0.12 -22.45
C ARG A 235 2.87 -1.24 -22.46
N VAL A 236 1.60 -0.88 -22.37
CA VAL A 236 0.45 -1.76 -22.60
C VAL A 236 -0.41 -1.15 -23.69
N PHE A 237 -0.60 -1.85 -24.80
CA PHE A 237 -1.41 -1.39 -25.91
C PHE A 237 -2.89 -1.67 -25.63
N THR A 238 -3.60 -0.67 -25.11
CA THR A 238 -5.03 -0.70 -24.88
C THR A 238 -5.57 0.71 -24.71
N GLY A 239 -6.77 0.97 -25.23
CA GLY A 239 -7.51 2.21 -24.93
C GLY A 239 -8.30 2.16 -23.63
N LYS A 240 -8.34 1.01 -22.94
CA LYS A 240 -9.05 0.89 -21.66
C LYS A 240 -8.31 1.68 -20.58
N THR A 241 -9.01 2.60 -19.91
CA THR A 241 -8.56 3.20 -18.65
C THR A 241 -8.82 2.21 -17.51
N PRO A 242 -7.79 1.74 -16.78
CA PRO A 242 -8.00 0.83 -15.66
C PRO A 242 -8.54 1.58 -14.43
N ASN A 243 -9.33 0.91 -13.58
CA ASN A 243 -9.91 1.51 -12.36
C ASN A 243 -8.83 2.11 -11.44
N PHE A 244 -7.60 1.57 -11.47
CA PHE A 244 -6.44 2.14 -10.80
C PHE A 244 -6.18 3.61 -11.19
N VAL A 245 -6.22 3.93 -12.49
CA VAL A 245 -6.00 5.30 -12.99
C VAL A 245 -7.15 6.21 -12.55
N THR A 246 -8.39 5.73 -12.65
CA THR A 246 -9.58 6.48 -12.20
C THR A 246 -9.52 6.82 -10.71
N ARG A 247 -9.04 5.89 -9.87
CA ARG A 247 -8.85 6.09 -8.42
C ARG A 247 -7.65 6.98 -8.09
N HIS A 248 -6.64 7.02 -8.98
CA HIS A 248 -5.37 7.71 -8.74
C HIS A 248 -5.00 8.70 -9.87
N PRO A 249 -5.86 9.68 -10.20
CA PRO A 249 -5.59 10.62 -11.30
C PRO A 249 -4.32 11.45 -11.08
N ALA A 250 -3.89 11.62 -9.83
CA ALA A 250 -2.64 12.30 -9.47
C ALA A 250 -1.37 11.58 -9.97
N LEU A 251 -1.46 10.31 -10.39
CA LEU A 251 -0.36 9.54 -10.96
C LEU A 251 -0.30 9.62 -12.49
N VAL A 252 -1.27 10.27 -13.13
CA VAL A 252 -1.30 10.47 -14.57
C VAL A 252 -0.38 11.63 -14.96
N THR A 253 0.46 11.45 -15.98
CA THR A 253 1.51 12.41 -16.32
C THR A 253 1.05 13.57 -17.20
N ARG A 254 -0.10 13.43 -17.88
CA ARG A 254 -0.72 14.46 -18.72
C ARG A 254 -2.22 14.24 -18.86
N SER A 255 -2.96 15.31 -19.12
CA SER A 255 -4.40 15.23 -19.41
C SER A 255 -4.69 14.38 -20.65
N PHE A 256 -5.84 13.73 -20.66
CA PHE A 256 -6.28 12.88 -21.77
C PHE A 256 -7.80 12.82 -21.85
N GLN A 257 -8.30 12.47 -23.03
CA GLN A 257 -9.68 12.01 -23.23
C GLN A 257 -9.65 10.50 -23.41
N GLU A 258 -10.50 9.76 -22.68
CA GLU A 258 -10.44 8.29 -22.67
C GLU A 258 -10.55 7.68 -24.07
N ALA A 259 -11.45 8.21 -24.91
CA ALA A 259 -11.67 7.73 -26.27
C ALA A 259 -10.45 7.92 -27.21
N ALA A 260 -9.49 8.78 -26.85
CA ALA A 260 -8.30 9.04 -27.63
C ALA A 260 -7.12 8.13 -27.24
N VAL A 261 -7.19 7.44 -26.10
CA VAL A 261 -6.08 6.61 -25.59
C VAL A 261 -5.95 5.33 -26.42
N THR A 262 -4.73 5.01 -26.82
CA THR A 262 -4.40 3.78 -27.55
C THR A 262 -3.43 2.88 -26.80
N ALA A 263 -2.63 3.45 -25.88
CA ALA A 263 -1.74 2.70 -25.02
C ALA A 263 -1.43 3.45 -23.72
N TRP A 264 -0.85 2.75 -22.76
CA TRP A 264 -0.36 3.29 -21.49
C TRP A 264 1.12 2.96 -21.30
N ASP A 265 1.95 3.97 -21.04
CA ASP A 265 3.31 3.77 -20.55
C ASP A 265 3.31 3.87 -19.02
N ILE A 266 3.65 2.79 -18.34
CA ILE A 266 3.52 2.65 -16.89
C ILE A 266 4.90 2.53 -16.26
N ALA A 267 5.19 3.40 -15.28
CA ALA A 267 6.41 3.32 -14.48
C ALA A 267 6.19 2.46 -13.24
N PHE A 268 7.08 1.49 -13.00
CA PHE A 268 7.00 0.59 -11.86
C PHE A 268 8.15 0.81 -10.88
N THR A 269 7.84 0.76 -9.59
CA THR A 269 8.83 0.65 -8.51
C THR A 269 9.45 -0.74 -8.48
N LYS A 270 10.50 -0.93 -7.67
CA LYS A 270 11.22 -2.21 -7.53
C LYS A 270 10.32 -3.43 -7.29
N TYR A 271 9.21 -3.26 -6.59
CA TYR A 271 8.30 -4.34 -6.20
C TYR A 271 6.94 -4.32 -6.89
N GLY A 272 6.86 -3.58 -8.01
CA GLY A 272 5.73 -3.66 -8.93
C GLY A 272 4.60 -2.66 -8.66
N LEU A 273 4.78 -1.65 -7.79
CA LEU A 273 3.79 -0.58 -7.68
C LEU A 273 3.85 0.31 -8.93
N PRO A 274 2.74 0.48 -9.68
CA PRO A 274 2.69 1.48 -10.74
C PRO A 274 2.59 2.89 -10.14
N VAL A 275 3.56 3.75 -10.43
CA VAL A 275 3.70 5.09 -9.84
C VAL A 275 3.57 6.24 -10.82
N GLN A 276 3.59 5.97 -12.13
CA GLN A 276 3.31 6.96 -13.16
C GLN A 276 2.61 6.33 -14.35
N TRP A 277 1.60 7.02 -14.87
CA TRP A 277 0.78 6.57 -16.00
C TRP A 277 0.78 7.62 -17.10
N THR A 278 1.42 7.32 -18.22
CA THR A 278 1.42 8.21 -19.39
C THR A 278 0.45 7.66 -20.44
N PRO A 279 -0.69 8.32 -20.68
CA PRO A 279 -1.59 7.95 -21.77
C PRO A 279 -0.89 8.23 -23.09
N ARG A 280 -1.07 7.34 -24.07
CA ARG A 280 -0.52 7.43 -25.42
C ARG A 280 -1.65 7.49 -26.44
N PHE A 281 -1.39 8.13 -27.58
CA PHE A 281 -2.41 8.50 -28.55
C PHE A 281 -2.07 7.99 -29.95
N ALA A 282 -3.08 7.90 -30.83
CA ALA A 282 -2.94 7.33 -32.17
C ALA A 282 -2.00 8.14 -33.08
N ASP A 283 -1.99 9.46 -32.93
CA ASP A 283 -1.16 10.41 -33.69
C ASP A 283 0.34 10.31 -33.34
N GLU A 284 0.70 9.57 -32.30
CA GLU A 284 2.09 9.33 -31.90
C GLU A 284 2.77 8.19 -32.68
N GLY A 285 2.07 7.56 -33.63
CA GLY A 285 2.66 6.58 -34.56
C GLY A 285 3.21 5.31 -33.90
N LEU A 286 2.58 4.85 -32.82
CA LEU A 286 3.04 3.69 -32.06
C LEU A 286 2.73 2.36 -32.77
N THR A 287 3.70 1.46 -32.82
CA THR A 287 3.53 0.12 -33.40
C THR A 287 3.22 -0.92 -32.32
N GLY A 288 2.03 -1.52 -32.37
CA GLY A 288 1.60 -2.62 -31.50
C GLY A 288 0.14 -2.96 -31.70
N ARG A 289 -0.30 -4.13 -31.22
CA ARG A 289 -1.69 -4.61 -31.27
C ARG A 289 -2.33 -4.52 -29.89
N ALA A 290 -3.66 -4.45 -29.84
CA ALA A 290 -4.38 -4.46 -28.57
C ALA A 290 -4.01 -5.70 -27.74
N GLY A 291 -3.60 -5.49 -26.48
CA GLY A 291 -3.12 -6.51 -25.56
C GLY A 291 -1.60 -6.71 -25.56
N ASP A 292 -0.87 -6.16 -26.54
CA ASP A 292 0.59 -6.24 -26.55
C ASP A 292 1.19 -5.50 -25.35
N VAL A 293 2.28 -6.05 -24.82
CA VAL A 293 3.06 -5.47 -23.72
C VAL A 293 4.54 -5.38 -24.10
N GLN A 294 5.17 -4.23 -23.84
CA GLN A 294 6.54 -3.96 -24.26
C GLN A 294 7.35 -3.29 -23.14
N VAL A 295 8.56 -3.77 -22.88
CA VAL A 295 9.53 -3.07 -22.02
C VAL A 295 10.11 -1.88 -22.79
N LEU A 296 9.93 -0.66 -22.28
CA LEU A 296 10.43 0.56 -22.89
C LEU A 296 11.79 0.99 -22.34
N ALA A 297 11.95 0.87 -21.02
CA ALA A 297 13.17 1.26 -20.32
C ALA A 297 13.27 0.48 -19.01
N TYR A 298 14.49 0.27 -18.53
CA TYR A 298 14.74 -0.37 -17.25
C TYR A 298 16.07 0.08 -16.64
N GLN A 299 16.19 0.01 -15.33
CA GLN A 299 17.41 0.30 -14.59
C GLN A 299 18.06 -1.01 -14.15
N GLN A 300 19.04 -1.49 -14.91
CA GLN A 300 19.69 -2.77 -14.67
C GLN A 300 20.22 -2.92 -13.22
N ARG A 301 20.94 -1.91 -12.71
CA ARG A 301 21.51 -1.93 -11.34
C ARG A 301 20.45 -2.09 -10.23
N LEU A 302 19.24 -1.59 -10.44
CA LEU A 302 18.16 -1.70 -9.44
C LEU A 302 17.47 -3.06 -9.46
N LEU A 303 17.55 -3.76 -10.60
CA LEU A 303 17.04 -5.12 -10.80
C LEU A 303 18.08 -6.18 -10.39
N GLU A 304 19.37 -5.87 -10.51
CA GLU A 304 20.46 -6.69 -10.00
C GLU A 304 20.33 -6.91 -8.48
N GLY A 305 20.56 -8.14 -8.03
CA GLY A 305 20.46 -8.52 -6.62
C GLY A 305 19.03 -8.61 -6.07
N GLN A 306 17.99 -8.38 -6.87
CA GLN A 306 16.61 -8.65 -6.45
C GLN A 306 16.30 -10.15 -6.58
N SER A 307 16.06 -10.79 -5.44
CA SER A 307 15.84 -12.23 -5.33
C SER A 307 14.38 -12.67 -5.41
N CYS A 308 13.42 -11.74 -5.34
CA CYS A 308 12.00 -12.03 -5.32
C CYS A 308 11.16 -10.84 -5.85
N LYS A 309 9.87 -11.06 -6.16
CA LYS A 309 8.91 -10.01 -6.59
C LYS A 309 9.47 -9.04 -7.64
N ARG A 310 10.21 -9.57 -8.63
CA ARG A 310 10.87 -8.77 -9.68
C ARG A 310 9.83 -8.18 -10.62
N VAL A 311 10.09 -6.96 -11.11
CA VAL A 311 9.28 -6.38 -12.21
C VAL A 311 9.66 -7.01 -13.54
N LEU A 312 10.97 -7.20 -13.77
CA LEU A 312 11.54 -7.82 -14.96
C LEU A 312 12.46 -8.98 -14.56
N ASP A 313 12.41 -10.06 -15.32
CA ASP A 313 13.35 -11.17 -15.24
C ASP A 313 14.50 -10.94 -16.23
N MET A 314 15.72 -10.88 -15.72
CA MET A 314 16.92 -10.71 -16.53
C MET A 314 17.38 -12.07 -17.09
N GLY A 315 17.55 -12.17 -18.42
CA GLY A 315 18.07 -13.37 -19.08
C GLY A 315 19.07 -13.02 -20.19
N ALA A 316 19.69 -14.04 -20.79
CA ALA A 316 20.70 -13.87 -21.84
C ALA A 316 20.19 -13.10 -23.08
N SER A 317 18.88 -13.16 -23.35
CA SER A 317 18.23 -12.48 -24.47
C SER A 317 17.71 -11.08 -24.12
N GLY A 318 18.08 -10.52 -22.96
CA GLY A 318 17.56 -9.26 -22.44
C GLY A 318 16.44 -9.41 -21.40
N PRO A 319 15.91 -8.29 -20.88
CA PRO A 319 14.88 -8.31 -19.85
C PRO A 319 13.54 -8.79 -20.40
N ARG A 320 12.83 -9.60 -19.63
CA ARG A 320 11.44 -10.00 -19.90
C ARG A 320 10.55 -9.53 -18.76
N ILE A 321 9.30 -9.22 -19.05
CA ILE A 321 8.33 -8.88 -18.00
C ILE A 321 8.13 -10.12 -17.14
N SER A 322 8.27 -9.98 -15.82
CA SER A 322 8.14 -11.12 -14.92
C SER A 322 6.71 -11.65 -14.90
N ARG A 323 6.54 -12.92 -14.51
CA ARG A 323 5.21 -13.50 -14.33
C ARG A 323 4.33 -12.69 -13.36
N GLY A 324 4.92 -12.21 -12.25
CA GLY A 324 4.18 -11.42 -11.26
C GLY A 324 3.68 -10.10 -11.85
N THR A 325 4.51 -9.39 -12.61
CA THR A 325 4.10 -8.15 -13.28
C THR A 325 3.03 -8.42 -14.34
N LEU A 326 3.14 -9.51 -15.11
CA LEU A 326 2.10 -9.90 -16.06
C LEU A 326 0.77 -10.19 -15.34
N ASP A 327 0.81 -10.89 -14.20
CA ASP A 327 -0.38 -11.13 -13.39
C ASP A 327 -1.00 -9.83 -12.85
N ASP A 328 -0.18 -8.84 -12.50
CA ASP A 328 -0.66 -7.53 -12.04
C ASP A 328 -1.24 -6.70 -13.19
N LEU A 329 -0.63 -6.75 -14.39
CA LEU A 329 -1.20 -6.15 -15.60
C LEU A 329 -2.55 -6.79 -15.97
N LYS A 330 -2.70 -8.11 -15.82
CA LYS A 330 -3.97 -8.81 -16.01
C LYS A 330 -5.04 -8.33 -15.03
N LYS A 331 -4.68 -8.06 -13.77
CA LYS A 331 -5.61 -7.48 -12.77
C LYS A 331 -5.99 -6.04 -13.14
N LEU A 332 -5.00 -5.19 -13.44
CA LEU A 332 -5.17 -3.77 -13.77
C LEU A 332 -6.11 -3.58 -14.96
N PHE A 333 -5.90 -4.33 -16.04
CA PHE A 333 -6.65 -4.14 -17.29
C PHE A 333 -7.78 -5.16 -17.51
N GLY A 334 -7.85 -6.23 -16.72
CA GLY A 334 -8.84 -7.30 -16.90
C GLY A 334 -8.52 -8.23 -18.07
N PHE A 335 -7.26 -8.35 -18.47
CA PHE A 335 -6.85 -9.25 -19.56
C PHE A 335 -6.94 -10.73 -19.15
N ARG A 336 -7.02 -11.59 -20.17
CA ARG A 336 -6.99 -13.05 -20.04
C ARG A 336 -5.59 -13.56 -20.34
#